data_AF-B4UGJ5-F1
#
_entry.id   AF-B4UGJ5-F1
#
_cell.length_a   1.000
_cell.length_b   1.000
_cell.length_c   1.000
_cell.angle_alpha   90.00
_cell.angle_beta   90.00
_cell.angle_gamma   90.00
#
_symmetry.space_group_name_H-M   'P 1'
#
loop_
_entity.id
_entity.type
_entity.pdbx_description
1 polymer ?
#
loop_
_entity_poly.entity_id
_entity_poly.type
_entity_poly.pdbx_seq_one_letter_code
_entity_poly.pdbx_strand_id
1 'polypeptide(L)' 'MGKLYDTVRQIDAVIARKNLPVFKTKGLIAIHVGFSLAMVEEATPDDEAKIDALRRVARQVLGEPIP' A
#
# COMPACT_ATOMS: atom_id res chain seq x y z
N MET A 1 -3.23 3.00 -15.48
CA MET A 1 -2.91 3.55 -14.15
C MET A 1 -1.50 3.13 -13.79
N GLY A 2 -0.78 3.94 -12.99
CA GLY A 2 0.56 3.60 -12.52
C GLY A 2 0.51 2.43 -11.53
N LYS A 3 1.44 1.49 -11.64
CA LYS A 3 1.50 0.30 -10.79
C LYS A 3 1.60 0.64 -9.30
N LEU A 4 2.28 1.74 -8.95
CA LEU A 4 2.42 2.17 -7.56
C LEU A 4 1.06 2.62 -6.99
N TYR A 5 0.32 3.43 -7.74
CA TYR A 5 -1.03 3.85 -7.35
C TYR A 5 -1.98 2.65 -7.26
N ASP A 6 -1.94 1.76 -8.26
CA ASP A 6 -2.76 0.54 -8.27
C ASP A 6 -2.48 -0.35 -7.05
N THR A 7 -1.21 -0.49 -6.64
CA THR A 7 -0.82 -1.23 -5.44
C THR A 7 -1.45 -0.61 -4.18
N VAL A 8 -1.47 0.73 -4.06
CA VAL A 8 -2.15 1.41 -2.94
C VAL A 8 -3.66 1.16 -2.96
N ARG A 9 -4.30 1.18 -4.13
CA ARG A 9 -5.73 0.88 -4.28
C ARG A 9 -6.07 -0.56 -3.89
N GLN A 10 -5.21 -1.51 -4.21
CA GLN A 10 -5.38 -2.90 -3.81
C GLN A 10 -5.24 -3.07 -2.29
N ILE A 11 -4.29 -2.36 -1.66
CA ILE A 11 -4.16 -2.31 -0.19
C ILE A 11 -5.46 -1.78 0.44
N ASP A 12 -6.00 -0.68 -0.09
CA ASP A 12 -7.25 -0.10 0.40
C ASP A 12 -8.42 -1.09 0.27
N ALA A 13 -8.49 -1.85 -0.83
CA ALA A 13 -9.51 -2.88 -1.03
C ALA A 13 -9.40 -4.03 -0.01
N VAL A 14 -8.19 -4.47 0.33
CA VAL A 14 -7.97 -5.51 1.35
C VAL A 14 -8.34 -5.00 2.75
N ILE A 15 -7.94 -3.77 3.08
CA ILE A 15 -8.30 -3.12 4.36
C ILE A 15 -9.82 -3.04 4.50
N ALA A 16 -10.52 -2.59 3.45
CA ALA A 16 -11.98 -2.49 3.44
C ALA A 16 -12.64 -3.87 3.58
N ARG A 17 -12.20 -4.86 2.79
CA ARG A 17 -12.73 -6.23 2.83
C ARG A 17 -12.56 -6.90 4.19
N LYS A 18 -11.45 -6.62 4.89
CA LYS A 18 -11.15 -7.17 6.23
C LYS A 18 -11.68 -6.30 7.37
N ASN A 19 -12.37 -5.19 7.08
CA ASN A 19 -12.85 -4.21 8.05
C ASN A 19 -11.75 -3.75 9.03
N LEU A 20 -10.54 -3.52 8.52
CA LEU A 20 -9.39 -3.11 9.34
C LEU A 20 -9.42 -1.60 9.62
N PRO A 21 -8.86 -1.12 10.75
CA PRO A 21 -8.79 0.31 11.03
C PRO A 21 -7.85 1.02 10.04
N VAL A 22 -8.44 1.69 9.03
CA VAL A 22 -7.73 2.27 7.87
C VAL A 22 -6.50 3.10 8.27
N PHE A 23 -6.67 4.06 9.18
CA PHE A 23 -5.58 4.95 9.60
C PHE A 23 -4.43 4.18 10.28
N LYS A 24 -4.75 3.24 11.17
CA LYS A 24 -3.74 2.44 11.88
C LYS A 24 -2.98 1.55 10.91
N THR A 25 -3.70 0.87 10.02
CA THR A 25 -3.11 -0.08 9.08
C THR A 25 -2.26 0.61 8.03
N LYS A 26 -2.77 1.69 7.38
CA LYS A 26 -1.99 2.47 6.41
C LYS A 26 -0.80 3.17 7.07
N GLY A 27 -0.96 3.66 8.29
CA GLY A 27 0.13 4.26 9.07
C GLY A 27 1.26 3.27 9.35
N LEU A 28 0.93 2.03 9.75
CA LEU A 28 1.92 0.99 9.98
C LEU A 28 2.68 0.64 8.69
N ILE A 29 1.97 0.47 7.57
CA ILE A 29 2.61 0.22 6.27
C ILE A 29 3.53 1.39 5.90
N ALA A 30 3.05 2.65 6.03
CA ALA A 30 3.81 3.85 5.71
C ALA A 30 5.13 3.96 6.47
N ILE A 31 5.12 3.65 7.78
CA ILE A 31 6.33 3.64 8.63
C ILE A 31 7.36 2.63 8.10
N HIS A 32 6.91 1.44 7.70
CA HIS A 32 7.81 0.38 7.22
C HIS A 32 8.36 0.63 5.80
N VAL A 33 7.57 1.26 4.91
CA VAL A 33 8.01 1.57 3.54
C VAL A 33 8.74 2.91 3.43
N GLY A 34 8.65 3.76 4.44
CA GLY A 34 9.34 5.05 4.49
C GLY A 34 8.68 6.17 3.69
N PHE A 35 7.42 6.02 3.29
CA PHE A 35 6.65 7.07 2.61
C PHE A 35 5.15 6.98 2.91
N SER A 36 4.47 8.12 2.79
CA SER A 36 3.02 8.20 3.02
C SER A 36 2.24 7.65 1.82
N LEU A 37 1.39 6.65 2.05
CA LEU A 37 0.46 6.13 1.04
C LEU A 37 -0.59 7.17 0.62
N ALA A 38 -0.85 8.20 1.44
CA ALA A 38 -1.79 9.27 1.10
C ALA A 38 -1.22 10.26 0.07
N MET A 39 0.10 10.24 -0.16
CA MET A 39 0.79 11.07 -1.16
C MET A 39 0.94 10.36 -2.51
N VAL A 40 0.47 9.12 -2.63
CA VAL A 40 0.49 8.36 -3.88
C VAL A 40 -0.81 8.65 -4.62
N GLU A 41 -0.70 9.42 -5.68
CA GLU A 41 -1.79 9.81 -6.58
C GLU A 41 -1.66 9.07 -7.92
N GLU A 42 -2.70 9.11 -8.75
CA GLU A 42 -2.70 8.44 -10.06
C GLU A 42 -1.58 8.94 -10.99
N ALA A 43 -1.19 10.21 -10.85
CA ALA A 43 -0.10 10.84 -11.60
C ALA A 43 1.29 10.58 -11.00
N THR A 44 1.38 9.93 -9.83
CA THR A 44 2.67 9.62 -9.20
C THR A 44 3.44 8.63 -10.10
N PRO A 45 4.68 8.96 -10.52
CA PRO A 45 5.47 8.06 -11.33
C PRO A 45 5.71 6.72 -10.64
N ASP A 46 5.75 5.66 -11.44
CA ASP A 46 6.14 4.35 -10.94
C ASP A 46 7.61 4.35 -10.50
N ASP A 47 7.83 3.68 -9.37
CA ASP A 47 9.14 3.46 -8.77
C ASP A 47 9.15 2.00 -8.33
N GLU A 48 9.90 1.16 -9.05
CA GLU A 48 9.88 -0.29 -8.82
C GLU A 48 10.35 -0.65 -7.41
N ALA A 49 11.31 0.09 -6.84
CA ALA A 49 11.77 -0.13 -5.47
C ALA A 49 10.67 0.15 -4.46
N LYS A 50 9.86 1.20 -4.67
CA LYS A 50 8.69 1.49 -3.81
C LYS A 50 7.59 0.46 -3.97
N ILE A 51 7.32 0.00 -5.19
CA ILE A 51 6.29 -1.02 -5.47
C ILE A 51 6.66 -2.32 -4.74
N ASP A 52 7.90 -2.78 -4.86
CA ASP A 52 8.36 -4.01 -4.23
C ASP A 52 8.38 -3.91 -2.70
N ALA A 53 8.85 -2.80 -2.15
CA ALA A 53 8.80 -2.54 -0.72
C ALA A 53 7.35 -2.54 -0.21
N LEU A 54 6.45 -1.87 -0.94
CA LEU A 54 5.04 -1.76 -0.58
C LEU A 54 4.33 -3.11 -0.59
N ARG A 55 4.51 -3.93 -1.63
CA ARG A 55 3.94 -5.28 -1.70
C ARG A 55 4.45 -6.19 -0.58
N ARG A 56 5.76 -6.16 -0.31
CA ARG A 56 6.37 -6.96 0.75
C ARG A 56 5.83 -6.60 2.13
N VAL A 57 5.81 -5.30 2.47
CA VAL A 57 5.33 -4.81 3.77
C VAL A 57 3.82 -5.01 3.90
N ALA A 58 3.05 -4.71 2.85
CA ALA A 58 1.62 -4.94 2.86
C ALA A 58 1.28 -6.41 3.11
N ARG A 59 2.03 -7.35 2.52
CA ARG A 59 1.88 -8.78 2.83
C ARG A 59 2.11 -9.11 4.30
N GLN A 60 3.12 -8.51 4.91
CA GLN A 60 3.43 -8.73 6.34
C GLN A 60 2.33 -8.15 7.24
N VAL A 61 1.82 -6.95 6.93
CA VAL A 61 0.81 -6.27 7.75
C VAL A 61 -0.59 -6.85 7.55
N LEU A 62 -0.95 -7.19 6.31
CA LEU A 62 -2.29 -7.64 5.96
C LEU A 62 -2.45 -9.16 6.01
N GLY A 63 -1.34 -9.92 6.02
CA GLY A 63 -1.33 -11.38 6.09
C GLY A 63 -1.65 -12.08 4.76
N GLU A 64 -1.69 -11.36 3.65
CA GLU A 64 -1.94 -11.91 2.31
C GLU A 64 -1.21 -11.11 1.22
N PRO A 65 -0.91 -11.71 0.06
CA PRO A 65 -0.21 -11.01 -1.03
C PRO A 65 -1.05 -9.88 -1.62
N ILE A 66 -0.39 -8.78 -2.00
CA ILE A 66 -0.97 -7.73 -2.85
C ILE A 66 -0.61 -8.04 -4.31
N PRO A 67 -1.59 -8.06 -5.24
CA PRO A 67 -1.36 -8.36 -6.66
C PRO A 67 -0.38 -7.44 -7.40
#